data_AF-A0A9E2XRM4-F1
#
_entry.id   AF-A0A9E2XRM4-F1
#
_cell.length_a   1.000
_cell.length_b   1.000
_cell.length_c   1.000
_cell.angle_alpha   90.00
_cell.angle_beta   90.00
_cell.angle_gamma   90.00
#
_symmetry.space_group_name_H-M   'P 1'
#
loop_
_entity.id
_entity.type
_entity.pdbx_description
1 polymer ?
#
loop_
_entity_poly.entity_id
_entity_poly.type
_entity_poly.pdbx_seq_one_letter_code
_entity_poly.pdbx_strand_id
1 'polypeptide(L)' 'MDIANSQSVSIASSYAQADTADAVSMLMLRKAIDVQATGAQALLSALPQQPALAVEGSLGRNVNTYA' A
#
# COMPACT_ATOMS: atom_id res chain seq x y z
N MET A 1 8.94 49.97 12.59
CA MET A 1 7.67 49.21 12.59
C MET A 1 7.52 48.50 11.25
N ASP A 2 8.45 47.61 10.91
CA ASP A 2 8.44 46.87 9.63
C ASP A 2 8.94 45.44 9.90
N ILE A 3 10.05 45.33 10.63
CA ILE A 3 10.60 44.09 11.20
C ILE A 3 9.57 43.18 11.89
N ALA A 4 8.54 43.72 12.56
CA ALA A 4 7.49 42.87 13.16
C ALA A 4 6.56 42.24 12.10
N ASN A 5 6.29 42.95 11.00
CA ASN A 5 5.49 42.48 9.86
C ASN A 5 6.28 41.48 9.01
N SER A 6 7.56 41.74 8.76
CA SER A 6 8.43 40.81 8.01
C SER A 6 8.70 39.51 8.79
N GLN A 7 8.82 39.56 10.12
CA GLN A 7 8.93 38.34 10.96
C GLN A 7 7.62 37.53 10.97
N SER A 8 6.46 38.19 11.08
CA SER A 8 5.17 37.49 11.06
C SER A 8 4.85 36.87 9.69
N VAL A 9 5.21 37.53 8.58
CA VAL A 9 5.12 36.95 7.23
C VAL A 9 6.05 35.75 7.07
N SER A 10 7.29 35.84 7.58
CA SER A 10 8.26 34.72 7.53
C SER A 10 7.76 33.52 8.33
N ILE A 11 7.19 33.75 9.52
CA ILE A 11 6.60 32.70 10.36
C ILE A 11 5.38 32.08 9.64
N ALA A 12 4.44 32.89 9.15
CA ALA A 12 3.26 32.41 8.42
C ALA A 12 3.65 31.55 7.20
N SER A 13 4.68 31.97 6.45
CA SER A 13 5.19 31.20 5.32
C SER A 13 5.83 29.87 5.74
N SER A 14 6.49 29.83 6.90
CA SER A 14 7.10 28.61 7.45
C SER A 14 6.04 27.61 7.92
N TYR A 15 4.96 28.11 8.55
CA TYR A 15 3.82 27.29 8.93
C TYR A 15 3.07 26.72 7.73
N ALA A 16 2.83 27.52 6.68
CA ALA A 16 2.20 27.03 5.45
C ALA A 16 3.04 25.94 4.76
N GLN A 17 4.37 26.09 4.79
CA GLN A 17 5.29 25.06 4.28
C GLN A 17 5.25 23.78 5.13
N ALA A 18 5.20 23.91 6.45
CA ALA A 18 5.09 22.76 7.36
C ALA A 18 3.77 21.99 7.17
N ASP A 19 2.65 22.69 7.04
CA ASP A 19 1.33 22.09 6.78
C ASP A 19 1.29 21.33 5.44
N THR A 20 1.88 21.94 4.40
CA THR A 20 2.02 21.29 3.09
C THR A 20 2.92 20.05 3.17
N ALA A 21 4.02 20.12 3.93
CA ALA A 21 4.93 18.98 4.11
C ALA A 21 4.27 17.81 4.84
N ASP A 22 3.43 18.09 5.84
CA ASP A 22 2.66 17.07 6.56
C ASP A 22 1.62 16.40 5.63
N ALA A 23 0.86 17.21 4.88
CA ALA A 23 -0.11 16.71 3.92
C ALA A 23 0.54 15.83 2.84
N VAL A 24 1.70 16.23 2.31
CA VAL A 24 2.45 15.43 1.33
C VAL A 24 2.97 14.12 1.95
N SER A 25 3.45 14.17 3.20
CA SER A 25 3.94 12.98 3.91
C SER A 25 2.82 11.96 4.13
N MET A 26 1.63 12.42 4.53
CA MET A 26 0.43 11.59 4.68
C MET A 26 -0.04 11.01 3.34
N LEU A 27 -0.02 11.81 2.26
CA LEU A 27 -0.35 11.33 0.91
C LEU A 27 0.65 10.27 0.42
N MET A 28 1.94 10.46 0.66
CA MET A 28 2.99 9.50 0.33
C MET A 28 2.80 8.19 1.11
N LEU A 29 2.51 8.25 2.41
CA LEU A 29 2.19 7.07 3.21
C LEU A 29 0.98 6.33 2.65
N ARG A 30 -0.12 7.05 2.36
CA ARG A 30 -1.30 6.45 1.74
C ARG A 30 -0.97 5.81 0.40
N LYS A 31 -0.13 6.47 -0.42
CA LYS A 31 0.28 5.93 -1.72
C LYS A 31 1.13 4.66 -1.55
N ALA A 32 2.01 4.61 -0.56
CA ALA A 32 2.79 3.42 -0.27
C ALA A 32 1.89 2.23 0.12
N ILE A 33 0.87 2.48 0.96
CA ILE A 33 -0.13 1.46 1.33
C ILE A 33 -0.92 0.97 0.10
N ASP A 34 -1.35 1.89 -0.77
CA ASP A 34 -2.06 1.57 -2.02
C ASP A 34 -1.21 0.70 -2.98
N VAL A 35 0.08 1.04 -3.10
CA VAL A 35 1.04 0.25 -3.89
C VAL A 35 1.26 -1.14 -3.28
N GLN A 36 1.37 -1.24 -1.95
CA GLN A 36 1.48 -2.52 -1.26
C GLN A 36 0.24 -3.39 -1.47
N ALA A 37 -0.96 -2.81 -1.39
CA ALA A 37 -2.22 -3.53 -1.62
C ALA A 37 -2.29 -4.06 -3.06
N THR A 38 -1.89 -3.25 -4.04
CA THR A 38 -1.83 -3.66 -5.45
C THR A 38 -0.84 -4.80 -5.66
N GLY A 39 0.36 -4.71 -5.05
CA GLY A 39 1.34 -5.78 -5.08
C GLY A 39 0.85 -7.07 -4.44
N ALA A 40 0.15 -6.97 -3.31
CA ALA A 40 -0.44 -8.12 -2.63
C ALA A 40 -1.53 -8.81 -3.48
N GLN A 41 -2.36 -8.06 -4.19
CA GLN A 41 -3.34 -8.63 -5.12
C GLN A 41 -2.68 -9.32 -6.31
N ALA A 42 -1.58 -8.78 -6.84
CA ALA A 42 -0.82 -9.41 -7.90
C ALA A 42 -0.20 -10.75 -7.44
N LEU A 43 0.34 -10.80 -6.21
CA LEU A 43 0.83 -12.04 -5.60
C LEU A 43 -0.28 -13.07 -5.41
N LEU A 44 -1.45 -12.64 -4.93
CA LEU A 44 -2.62 -13.50 -4.78
C LEU A 44 -3.07 -14.08 -6.13
N SER A 45 -3.05 -13.26 -7.18
CA SER A 45 -3.41 -13.68 -8.55
C SER A 45 -2.36 -14.58 -9.20
N ALA A 46 -1.10 -14.48 -8.76
CA ALA A 46 -0.01 -15.34 -9.20
C ALA A 46 -0.01 -16.71 -8.51
N LEU A 47 -0.85 -16.91 -7.48
CA LEU A 47 -1.00 -18.24 -6.90
C LEU A 47 -1.61 -19.18 -7.95
N PRO A 48 -0.99 -20.35 -8.18
CA PRO A 48 -1.54 -21.32 -9.11
C PRO A 48 -2.91 -21.78 -8.62
N GLN A 49 -3.88 -21.84 -9.54
CA GLN A 49 -5.18 -22.43 -9.22
C GLN A 49 -4.97 -23.88 -8.77
N GLN A 50 -5.50 -24.21 -7.59
CA GLN A 50 -5.36 -25.54 -7.03
C GLN A 50 -6.00 -26.55 -7.99
N PRO A 51 -5.25 -27.54 -8.50
CA PRO A 51 -5.80 -28.51 -9.44
C PRO A 51 -6.95 -29.26 -8.78
N ALA A 52 -8.03 -29.47 -9.53
CA ALA A 52 -9.20 -30.20 -9.06
C ALA A 52 -8.78 -31.60 -8.59
N LEU A 53 -9.28 -32.01 -7.41
CA LEU A 53 -9.04 -33.32 -6.85
C LEU A 53 -9.46 -34.39 -7.86
N ALA A 54 -8.58 -35.37 -8.12
CA ALA A 54 -8.88 -36.48 -9.02
C ALA A 54 -9.99 -37.36 -8.41
N VAL A 55 -11.22 -37.19 -8.89
CA VAL A 55 -12.40 -37.92 -8.37
C VAL A 55 -12.49 -39.34 -8.94
N GLU A 56 -11.69 -39.68 -9.96
CA GLU A 56 -11.69 -41.02 -10.57
C GLU A 56 -10.42 -41.82 -10.25
N GLY A 57 -10.64 -43.06 -9.79
CA GLY A 57 -9.60 -44.04 -9.50
C GLY A 57 -9.31 -44.25 -8.00
N SER A 58 -9.03 -45.50 -7.62
CA SER A 58 -8.68 -45.90 -6.23
C SER A 58 -7.48 -45.15 -5.64
N LEU A 59 -6.64 -44.56 -6.48
CA LEU A 59 -5.46 -43.79 -6.09
C LEU A 59 -5.82 -42.32 -5.84
N GLY A 60 -6.56 -41.65 -6.73
CA GLY A 60 -6.94 -40.24 -6.58
C GLY A 60 -7.78 -39.92 -5.34
N ARG A 61 -8.50 -40.91 -4.79
CA ARG A 61 -9.29 -40.77 -3.55
C ARG A 61 -8.47 -40.89 -2.26
N ASN A 62 -7.33 -41.59 -2.29
CA ASN A 62 -6.55 -41.89 -1.08
C ASN A 62 -5.19 -41.16 -1.03
N VAL A 63 -4.69 -40.68 -2.17
CA VAL A 63 -3.47 -39.87 -2.24
C VAL A 63 -3.77 -38.55 -2.95
N ASN A 64 -3.74 -37.46 -2.17
CA ASN A 64 -3.61 -36.12 -2.71
C ASN A 64 -2.18 -35.93 -3.23
N THR A 65 -1.89 -36.42 -4.43
CA THR A 65 -0.58 -36.26 -5.08
C THR A 65 -0.25 -34.81 -5.43
N TYR A 66 -1.16 -33.87 -5.16
CA TYR A 66 -1.00 -32.43 -5.38
C TYR A 66 -1.10 -31.58 -4.09
N ALA A 67 -1.05 -32.22 -2.90
CA ALA A 67 -0.94 -31.50 -1.63
C ALA A 67 0.51 -31.25 -1.22
#